data_AF-A0A8H4AY19-F1
#
_entry.id   AF-A0A8H4AY19-F1
#
_cell.length_a   1.000
_cell.length_b   1.000
_cell.length_c   1.000
_cell.angle_alpha   90.00
_cell.angle_beta   90.00
_cell.angle_gamma   90.00
#
_symmetry.space_group_name_H-M   'P 1'
#
loop_
_entity.id
_entity.type
_entity.pdbx_description
1 polymer ?
#
loop_
_entity_poly.entity_id
_entity_poly.type
_entity_poly.pdbx_seq_one_letter_code
_entity_poly.pdbx_strand_id
1 'polypeptide(L)'
;MIDKFYPVIDRIKTLLSPNGLFGIADFYVSGRVISNDIQVQQGTLNRHCNWFTRWFWQIWFEFDHINLHPSRRDYVEYQFDTIKSFNGRNHFLIPYLVQIPYYVWLGTTKSLASANLNSIDTSSLTSSEKLKNSTESNTDNSSVNSSVWRQPYNPALPRHTQFNSYIYAFTWEDPREDMKVLDLNENDSMFVITSAGDNLLEYALRANPKRIHCVDLNPCQNHLLELKLAGISALNYKDFWSLFGKGKHPQFEHLLDTQLSPYLSSHAYQFWKTNSKTFQKNFFRTGSSGIALRILHLIITLSGLSRDVASLCHASSIKEQKKIYDDKLRPAILHSLLVKILNNPVFLWKALGVPIRQWKMLLNEGTAYQYLCDTFDGVMAHYKLANDGYFYFLCLMLHYNSESCPSYLTQSGFETLKNGALNSIKIHTNYIVDVLKGLGDGELTKAVVMDHIDWFSESEAEEEIKQLARAVRKGGYVFWRSSARCPWYNNVFVKHGFAVDPICIREPGSGVPLDRVNMYASFYRATKL
;
A
#
# COMPACT_ATOMS: atom_id res chain seq x y z
N MET A 1 21.55 -9.22 -38.94
CA MET A 1 20.18 -8.90 -39.45
C MET A 1 19.41 -8.20 -38.33
N ILE A 2 19.28 -6.87 -38.41
CA ILE A 2 18.13 -5.98 -38.05
C ILE A 2 18.59 -4.56 -38.43
N ASP A 3 18.74 -4.28 -39.73
CA ASP A 3 19.06 -2.92 -40.23
C ASP A 3 17.80 -2.06 -40.42
N LYS A 4 16.63 -2.61 -40.10
CA LYS A 4 15.32 -2.00 -40.39
C LYS A 4 14.46 -1.77 -39.15
N PHE A 5 15.06 -1.56 -37.96
CA PHE A 5 14.27 -1.31 -36.75
C PHE A 5 13.28 -0.14 -36.92
N TYR A 6 13.77 1.06 -37.25
CA TYR A 6 12.91 2.24 -37.39
C TYR A 6 11.84 2.09 -38.48
N PRO A 7 12.16 1.63 -39.72
CA PRO A 7 11.13 1.37 -40.74
C PRO A 7 10.08 0.33 -40.33
N VAL A 8 10.44 -0.68 -39.54
CA VAL A 8 9.49 -1.66 -39.02
C VAL A 8 8.53 -1.01 -38.03
N ILE A 9 9.06 -0.22 -37.08
CA ILE A 9 8.24 0.53 -36.12
C ILE A 9 7.28 1.50 -36.84
N ASP A 10 7.76 2.22 -37.86
CA ASP A 10 6.94 3.12 -38.66
C ASP A 10 5.84 2.39 -39.43
N ARG A 11 6.14 1.20 -39.97
CA ARG A 11 5.15 0.37 -40.66
C ARG A 11 4.14 -0.25 -39.70
N ILE A 12 4.53 -0.60 -38.48
CA ILE A 12 3.56 -1.03 -37.46
C ILE A 12 2.56 0.09 -37.20
N LYS A 13 3.03 1.34 -37.09
CA LYS A 13 2.15 2.50 -36.85
C LYS A 13 1.08 2.67 -37.94
N THR A 14 1.39 2.35 -39.19
CA THR A 14 0.42 2.47 -40.30
C THR A 14 -0.51 1.26 -40.41
N LEU A 15 -0.11 0.10 -39.89
CA LEU A 15 -0.89 -1.14 -39.96
C LEU A 15 -1.72 -1.43 -38.72
N LEU A 16 -1.34 -0.88 -37.56
CA LEU A 16 -2.01 -1.10 -36.29
C LEU A 16 -3.40 -0.45 -36.32
N SER A 17 -4.43 -1.20 -35.93
CA SER A 17 -5.77 -0.63 -35.79
C SER A 17 -5.79 0.44 -34.69
N PRO A 18 -6.80 1.35 -34.68
CA PRO A 18 -6.88 2.39 -33.66
C PRO A 18 -6.86 1.86 -32.22
N ASN A 19 -7.44 0.69 -31.97
CA ASN A 19 -7.44 -0.01 -30.69
C ASN A 19 -6.49 -1.22 -30.66
N GLY A 20 -5.57 -1.29 -31.64
CA GLY A 20 -4.63 -2.38 -31.77
C GLY A 20 -3.59 -2.36 -30.67
N LEU A 21 -3.18 -3.55 -30.25
CA LEU A 21 -2.10 -3.76 -29.30
C LEU A 21 -0.93 -4.44 -30.02
N PHE A 22 0.29 -4.03 -29.69
CA PHE A 22 1.48 -4.79 -30.08
C PHE A 22 2.50 -4.79 -28.95
N GLY A 23 3.31 -5.85 -28.92
CA GLY A 23 4.31 -6.05 -27.89
C GLY A 23 5.72 -6.19 -28.46
N ILE A 24 6.70 -5.80 -27.66
CA ILE A 24 8.13 -5.99 -27.94
C ILE A 24 8.75 -6.71 -26.75
N ALA A 25 9.51 -7.77 -27.03
CA ALA A 25 10.41 -8.40 -26.07
C ALA A 25 11.82 -8.36 -26.68
N ASP A 26 12.70 -7.53 -26.12
CA ASP A 26 14.01 -7.28 -26.70
C ASP A 26 15.06 -6.94 -25.63
N PHE A 27 16.33 -7.01 -26.00
CA PHE A 27 17.44 -6.51 -25.19
C PHE A 27 17.55 -4.99 -25.32
N TYR A 28 18.19 -4.33 -24.35
CA TYR A 28 18.34 -2.87 -24.39
C TYR A 28 19.60 -2.36 -23.71
N VAL A 29 20.00 -1.16 -24.10
CA VAL A 29 21.13 -0.43 -23.51
C VAL A 29 20.80 1.06 -23.29
N SER A 30 19.54 1.36 -22.97
CA SER A 30 19.02 2.72 -22.79
C SER A 30 19.82 3.52 -21.76
N GLY A 31 20.20 4.74 -22.14
CA GLY A 31 20.85 5.71 -21.25
C GLY A 31 19.88 6.41 -20.32
N ARG A 32 20.39 7.12 -19.32
CA ARG A 32 19.58 8.03 -18.49
C ARG A 32 19.05 9.16 -19.37
N VAL A 33 17.74 9.31 -19.44
CA VAL A 33 17.06 10.41 -20.13
C VAL A 33 16.58 11.38 -19.06
N ILE A 34 16.66 12.69 -19.31
CA ILE A 34 15.97 13.69 -18.50
C ILE A 34 14.49 13.55 -18.87
N SER A 35 13.75 12.77 -18.09
CA SER A 35 12.34 12.50 -18.38
C SER A 35 11.50 13.75 -18.15
N ASN A 36 10.73 14.14 -19.16
CA ASN A 36 9.53 14.95 -18.97
C ASN A 36 8.50 14.12 -18.17
N ASP A 37 7.61 14.78 -17.41
CA ASP A 37 6.68 14.17 -16.44
C ASP A 37 5.79 13.03 -17.00
N ILE A 38 5.68 12.90 -18.33
CA ILE A 38 4.90 11.86 -19.02
C ILE A 38 5.62 10.50 -19.02
N GLN A 39 6.94 10.45 -19.24
CA GLN A 39 7.70 9.17 -19.32
C GLN A 39 7.83 8.48 -17.95
N VAL A 40 7.75 9.29 -16.90
CA VAL A 40 7.81 8.88 -15.50
C VAL A 40 6.67 7.93 -15.12
N GLN A 41 5.55 7.98 -15.86
CA GLN A 41 4.36 7.17 -15.61
C GLN A 41 4.50 5.70 -16.10
N GLN A 42 5.48 5.40 -16.96
CA GLN A 42 5.48 4.20 -17.82
C GLN A 42 6.44 3.07 -17.40
N GLY A 43 6.76 2.91 -16.11
CA GLY A 43 7.57 1.77 -15.64
C GLY A 43 9.07 1.98 -15.87
N THR A 44 9.64 3.03 -15.27
CA THR A 44 11.05 3.41 -15.45
C THR A 44 12.03 2.64 -14.57
N LEU A 45 11.53 1.81 -13.63
CA LEU A 45 12.38 1.01 -12.75
C LEU A 45 13.28 0.08 -13.58
N ASN A 46 14.59 0.14 -13.33
CA ASN A 46 15.63 -0.55 -14.10
C ASN A 46 15.70 -0.22 -15.60
N ARG A 47 14.93 0.75 -16.12
CA ARG A 47 14.92 1.13 -17.55
C ARG A 47 16.29 1.60 -18.05
N HIS A 48 17.14 2.12 -17.18
CA HIS A 48 18.44 2.68 -17.59
C HIS A 48 19.59 1.73 -17.26
N CYS A 49 20.55 1.68 -18.16
CA CYS A 49 21.84 1.04 -17.96
C CYS A 49 22.87 2.10 -17.55
N ASN A 50 23.77 1.75 -16.64
CA ASN A 50 24.94 2.60 -16.38
C ASN A 50 25.85 2.64 -17.63
N TRP A 51 26.77 3.60 -17.68
CA TRP A 51 27.65 3.81 -18.84
C TRP A 51 28.41 2.54 -19.24
N PHE A 52 28.98 1.83 -18.26
CA PHE A 52 29.77 0.62 -18.49
C PHE A 52 28.93 -0.53 -19.06
N THR A 53 27.79 -0.83 -18.43
CA THR A 53 26.86 -1.88 -18.87
C THR A 53 26.34 -1.60 -20.27
N ARG A 54 26.03 -0.34 -20.60
CA ARG A 54 25.61 0.05 -21.95
C ARG A 54 26.72 -0.17 -22.98
N TRP A 55 27.94 0.32 -22.69
CA TRP A 55 29.09 0.15 -23.57
C TRP A 55 29.42 -1.32 -23.81
N PHE A 56 29.50 -2.10 -22.73
CA PHE A 56 29.82 -3.52 -22.78
C PHE A 56 28.81 -4.31 -23.63
N TRP A 57 27.50 -4.15 -23.36
CA TRP A 57 26.47 -4.89 -24.10
C TRP A 57 26.33 -4.43 -25.54
N GLN A 58 26.54 -3.14 -25.83
CA GLN A 58 26.53 -2.66 -27.20
C GLN A 58 27.60 -3.36 -28.04
N ILE A 59 28.83 -3.46 -27.53
CA ILE A 59 29.94 -4.16 -28.21
C ILE A 59 29.69 -5.67 -28.27
N TRP A 60 29.20 -6.26 -27.18
CA TRP A 60 28.93 -7.71 -27.12
C TRP A 60 28.00 -8.16 -28.25
N PHE A 61 26.88 -7.46 -28.43
CA PHE A 61 25.91 -7.79 -29.48
C PHE A 61 26.39 -7.38 -30.88
N GLU A 62 27.31 -6.42 -30.98
CA GLU A 62 27.94 -6.06 -32.25
C GLU A 62 28.77 -7.21 -32.84
N PHE A 63 29.40 -8.06 -32.00
CA PHE A 63 30.08 -9.28 -32.47
C PHE A 63 29.15 -10.24 -33.22
N ASP A 64 27.84 -10.23 -32.90
CA ASP A 64 26.80 -11.02 -33.59
C ASP A 64 26.06 -10.21 -34.67
N HIS A 65 26.58 -9.02 -35.03
CA HIS A 65 25.93 -8.08 -35.96
C HIS A 65 24.51 -7.64 -35.53
N ILE A 66 24.29 -7.53 -34.21
CA ILE A 66 23.07 -7.03 -33.60
C ILE A 66 23.35 -5.63 -33.02
N ASN A 67 22.85 -4.59 -33.69
CA ASN A 67 23.08 -3.21 -33.26
C ASN A 67 22.11 -2.79 -32.15
N LEU A 68 22.49 -2.91 -30.88
CA LEU A 68 21.71 -2.38 -29.75
C LEU A 68 21.94 -0.88 -29.57
N HIS A 69 21.13 -0.05 -30.24
CA HIS A 69 21.20 1.41 -30.06
C HIS A 69 20.38 1.88 -28.84
N PRO A 70 20.91 2.76 -27.97
CA PRO A 70 20.22 3.25 -26.77
C PRO A 70 18.84 3.88 -27.03
N SER A 71 18.67 4.54 -28.17
CA SER A 71 17.46 5.28 -28.55
C SER A 71 16.34 4.42 -29.13
N ARG A 72 16.53 3.11 -29.35
CA ARG A 72 15.49 2.24 -29.93
C ARG A 72 14.21 2.26 -29.11
N ARG A 73 14.36 2.17 -27.79
CA ARG A 73 13.24 2.21 -26.84
C ARG A 73 12.60 3.60 -26.79
N ASP A 74 13.41 4.65 -26.75
CA ASP A 74 12.92 6.04 -26.77
C ASP A 74 12.07 6.29 -28.03
N TYR A 75 12.46 5.72 -29.17
CA TYR A 75 11.70 5.83 -30.42
C TYR A 75 10.35 5.12 -30.36
N VAL A 76 10.29 3.91 -29.78
CA VAL A 76 9.02 3.18 -29.60
C VAL A 76 8.07 3.96 -28.69
N GLU A 77 8.56 4.41 -27.53
CA GLU A 77 7.80 5.20 -26.57
C GLU A 77 7.43 6.59 -27.12
N TYR A 78 8.17 7.10 -28.12
CA TYR A 78 7.84 8.30 -28.86
C TYR A 78 6.73 8.06 -29.90
N GLN A 79 6.71 6.92 -30.59
CA GLN A 79 5.73 6.64 -31.64
C GLN A 79 4.39 6.14 -31.11
N PHE A 80 4.36 5.51 -29.94
CA PHE A 80 3.21 4.81 -29.37
C PHE A 80 2.97 5.15 -27.90
N ASP A 81 1.75 4.92 -27.43
CA ASP A 81 1.43 5.02 -26.01
C ASP A 81 1.77 3.69 -25.31
N THR A 82 2.55 3.74 -24.22
CA THR A 82 2.91 2.55 -23.42
C THR A 82 1.79 2.17 -22.48
N ILE A 83 1.25 0.97 -22.63
CA ILE A 83 0.25 0.38 -21.70
C ILE A 83 0.95 -0.29 -20.52
N LYS A 84 1.97 -1.10 -20.82
CA LYS A 84 2.68 -1.88 -19.82
C LYS A 84 4.14 -2.00 -20.17
N SER A 85 5.01 -1.89 -19.17
CA SER A 85 6.42 -2.18 -19.35
C SER A 85 6.98 -2.98 -18.17
N PHE A 86 7.87 -3.90 -18.49
CA PHE A 86 8.68 -4.65 -17.54
C PHE A 86 10.13 -4.59 -17.97
N ASN A 87 11.03 -4.33 -17.02
CA ASN A 87 12.46 -4.28 -17.25
C ASN A 87 13.17 -5.31 -16.36
N GLY A 88 13.82 -6.28 -17.00
CA GLY A 88 14.48 -7.40 -16.35
C GLY A 88 15.97 -7.49 -16.65
N ARG A 89 16.65 -8.35 -15.90
CA ARG A 89 18.05 -8.72 -16.09
C ARG A 89 18.13 -10.23 -16.08
N ASN A 90 18.73 -10.84 -17.11
CA ASN A 90 18.90 -12.30 -17.13
C ASN A 90 20.09 -12.72 -16.25
N HIS A 91 20.16 -14.00 -15.88
CA HIS A 91 21.20 -14.57 -15.02
C HIS A 91 21.87 -15.76 -15.72
N PHE A 92 22.46 -15.52 -16.90
CA PHE A 92 22.78 -16.58 -17.86
C PHE A 92 24.11 -17.32 -17.60
N LEU A 93 25.22 -16.61 -17.35
CA LEU A 93 26.57 -17.24 -17.38
C LEU A 93 27.29 -17.26 -16.03
N ILE A 94 27.11 -16.23 -15.18
CA ILE A 94 27.63 -16.20 -13.81
C ILE A 94 26.63 -15.39 -12.98
N PRO A 95 26.03 -15.94 -11.91
CA PRO A 95 25.16 -15.15 -11.04
C PRO A 95 25.92 -13.90 -10.57
N TYR A 96 25.32 -12.72 -10.77
CA TYR A 96 25.78 -11.42 -10.28
C TYR A 96 26.91 -10.69 -11.05
N LEU A 97 27.59 -11.31 -12.02
CA LEU A 97 28.68 -10.64 -12.76
C LEU A 97 28.28 -10.19 -14.18
N VAL A 98 27.50 -11.00 -14.90
CA VAL A 98 27.10 -10.72 -16.28
C VAL A 98 25.59 -10.88 -16.41
N GLN A 99 24.90 -9.75 -16.48
CA GLN A 99 23.43 -9.68 -16.56
C GLN A 99 23.01 -8.90 -17.80
N ILE A 100 22.38 -9.57 -18.76
CA ILE A 100 21.86 -8.95 -20.00
C ILE A 100 20.55 -8.22 -19.67
N PRO A 101 20.44 -6.90 -19.93
CA PRO A 101 19.20 -6.15 -19.85
C PRO A 101 18.21 -6.56 -20.93
N TYR A 102 16.99 -6.89 -20.52
CA TYR A 102 15.88 -7.13 -21.44
C TYR A 102 14.61 -6.44 -20.94
N TYR A 103 13.71 -6.11 -21.85
CA TYR A 103 12.43 -5.50 -21.52
C TYR A 103 11.30 -6.20 -22.26
N VAL A 104 10.13 -6.21 -21.63
CA VAL A 104 8.86 -6.56 -22.27
C VAL A 104 8.00 -5.30 -22.23
N TRP A 105 7.53 -4.88 -23.39
CA TRP A 105 6.76 -3.65 -23.56
C TRP A 105 5.51 -3.96 -24.35
N LEU A 106 4.40 -3.38 -23.94
CA LEU A 106 3.11 -3.44 -24.60
C LEU A 106 2.64 -2.02 -24.82
N GLY A 107 2.20 -1.71 -26.04
CA GLY A 107 1.63 -0.41 -26.33
C GLY A 107 0.61 -0.43 -27.44
N THR A 108 0.08 0.77 -27.68
CA THR A 108 -1.03 1.02 -28.57
C THR A 108 -0.84 2.34 -29.34
N THR A 109 -1.69 2.57 -30.31
CA THR A 109 -1.71 3.81 -31.10
C THR A 109 -1.95 5.01 -30.17
N LYS A 110 -1.24 6.13 -30.41
CA LYS A 110 -1.43 7.33 -29.58
C LYS A 110 -2.86 7.85 -29.68
N SER A 111 -3.47 8.11 -28.53
CA SER A 111 -4.76 8.80 -28.47
C SER A 111 -4.61 10.27 -28.89
N LEU A 112 -5.65 10.86 -29.50
CA LEU A 112 -5.71 12.30 -29.82
C LEU A 112 -5.48 13.18 -28.58
N ALA A 113 -5.86 12.71 -27.39
CA ALA A 113 -5.58 13.41 -26.12
C ALA A 113 -4.08 13.43 -25.79
N SER A 114 -3.37 12.32 -26.03
CA SER A 114 -1.91 12.19 -25.87
C SER A 114 -1.15 13.04 -26.90
N ALA A 115 -1.73 13.23 -28.10
CA ALA A 115 -1.14 14.00 -29.18
C ALA A 115 -1.18 15.52 -28.92
N ASN A 116 -2.28 16.04 -28.36
CA ASN A 116 -2.44 17.46 -28.06
C ASN A 116 -1.60 17.97 -26.87
N LEU A 117 -1.25 17.10 -25.92
CA LEU A 117 -0.34 17.47 -24.83
C LEU A 117 1.11 17.66 -25.30
N ASN A 118 1.54 16.96 -26.36
CA ASN A 118 2.88 17.09 -26.92
C ASN A 118 3.04 18.31 -27.86
N SER A 119 1.94 18.87 -28.37
CA SER A 119 1.98 20.07 -29.25
C SER A 119 2.02 21.39 -28.47
N ILE A 120 1.64 21.39 -27.19
CA ILE A 120 1.72 22.57 -26.32
C ILE A 120 3.19 22.91 -26.02
N ASP A 121 4.07 21.92 -25.93
CA ASP A 121 5.49 22.11 -25.57
C ASP A 121 6.39 22.65 -26.70
N THR A 122 5.89 22.80 -27.92
CA THR A 122 6.65 23.41 -29.03
C THR A 122 6.33 24.89 -29.26
N SER A 123 5.43 25.50 -28.46
CA SER A 123 4.99 26.89 -28.68
C SER A 123 4.80 27.74 -27.42
N SER A 124 5.57 27.51 -26.35
CA SER A 124 5.52 28.38 -25.15
C SER A 124 6.90 28.75 -24.61
N LEU A 125 7.63 29.54 -25.39
CA LEU A 125 8.57 30.56 -24.89
C LEU A 125 8.01 31.92 -25.29
N THR A 126 6.89 32.32 -24.68
CA THR A 126 6.42 33.70 -24.49
C THR A 126 4.98 33.67 -23.96
N SER A 127 4.63 34.69 -23.17
CA SER A 127 3.31 34.99 -22.59
C SER A 127 2.80 34.09 -21.47
N SER A 128 3.13 34.54 -20.25
CA SER A 128 2.28 34.54 -19.06
C SER A 128 0.84 34.98 -19.39
N GLU A 129 -0.13 34.49 -18.63
CA GLU A 129 -1.58 34.79 -18.65
C GLU A 129 -2.47 33.93 -19.57
N LYS A 130 -2.94 32.80 -19.03
CA LYS A 130 -4.36 32.40 -19.00
C LYS A 130 -4.51 30.97 -18.47
N LEU A 131 -4.82 30.83 -17.18
CA LEU A 131 -5.46 29.63 -16.65
C LEU A 131 -6.53 30.04 -15.63
N LYS A 132 -7.64 30.52 -16.17
CA LYS A 132 -8.95 30.49 -15.54
C LYS A 132 -9.94 30.06 -16.61
N ASN A 133 -10.77 29.07 -16.28
CA ASN A 133 -11.84 28.46 -17.06
C ASN A 133 -11.45 27.20 -17.86
N SER A 134 -11.58 26.05 -17.22
CA SER A 134 -12.25 24.91 -17.86
C SER A 134 -13.00 24.12 -16.80
N THR A 135 -14.26 24.51 -16.64
CA THR A 135 -15.32 23.81 -15.91
C THR A 135 -15.60 22.46 -16.55
N GLU A 136 -15.91 21.50 -15.69
CA GLU A 136 -16.54 20.20 -15.91
C GLU A 136 -17.08 19.90 -17.32
N SER A 137 -16.50 18.87 -17.95
CA SER A 137 -17.18 18.04 -18.93
C SER A 137 -16.91 16.56 -18.63
N ASN A 138 -17.90 15.92 -18.01
CA ASN A 138 -18.04 14.46 -17.98
C ASN A 138 -18.19 13.95 -19.41
N THR A 139 -17.16 13.27 -19.91
CA THR A 139 -17.29 12.33 -21.02
C THR A 139 -16.39 11.14 -20.76
N ASP A 140 -17.00 9.96 -20.70
CA ASP A 140 -16.39 8.63 -20.72
C ASP A 140 -15.42 8.48 -21.90
N ASN A 141 -14.19 8.90 -21.71
CA ASN A 141 -13.06 8.51 -22.54
C ASN A 141 -12.00 7.97 -21.60
N SER A 142 -12.11 6.67 -21.31
CA SER A 142 -11.08 5.88 -20.65
C SER A 142 -9.75 6.10 -21.36
N SER A 143 -8.90 6.95 -20.78
CA SER A 143 -7.49 6.98 -21.12
C SER A 143 -6.94 5.57 -20.91
N VAL A 144 -6.47 4.94 -21.99
CA VAL A 144 -5.98 3.55 -22.07
C VAL A 144 -4.78 3.27 -21.13
N ASN A 145 -4.35 4.25 -20.33
CA ASN A 145 -3.06 4.27 -19.63
C ASN A 145 -3.08 4.59 -18.12
N SER A 146 -4.23 4.61 -17.45
CA SER A 146 -4.25 4.69 -15.98
C SER A 146 -4.50 3.30 -15.38
N SER A 147 -3.65 2.86 -14.46
CA SER A 147 -4.05 1.84 -13.46
C SER A 147 -5.45 2.21 -12.96
N VAL A 148 -6.38 1.25 -12.98
CA VAL A 148 -7.82 1.48 -12.71
C VAL A 148 -8.03 2.29 -11.43
N TRP A 149 -7.16 2.07 -10.44
CA TRP A 149 -7.24 2.72 -9.13
C TRP A 149 -6.14 3.77 -8.89
N ARG A 150 -4.93 3.56 -9.41
CA ARG A 150 -3.76 4.35 -9.00
C ARG A 150 -3.59 5.64 -9.80
N GLN A 151 -3.44 6.75 -9.08
CA GLN A 151 -3.04 8.01 -9.66
C GLN A 151 -1.58 8.00 -10.10
N PRO A 152 -1.25 8.69 -11.21
CA PRO A 152 0.14 8.83 -11.63
C PRO A 152 1.01 9.40 -10.52
N TYR A 153 2.23 8.87 -10.39
CA TYR A 153 3.24 9.39 -9.46
C TYR A 153 4.64 9.18 -10.06
N ASN A 154 5.61 9.95 -9.58
CA ASN A 154 7.00 9.84 -10.02
C ASN A 154 7.82 8.91 -9.14
N PRO A 155 8.12 7.66 -9.54
CA PRO A 155 8.88 6.71 -8.72
C PRO A 155 10.35 7.10 -8.53
N ALA A 156 10.89 8.00 -9.35
CA ALA A 156 12.29 8.42 -9.30
C ALA A 156 12.57 9.54 -8.27
N LEU A 157 11.52 10.12 -7.67
CA LEU A 157 11.70 11.14 -6.65
C LEU A 157 12.34 10.55 -5.38
N PRO A 158 13.27 11.27 -4.71
CA PRO A 158 13.91 10.80 -3.48
C PRO A 158 12.92 10.33 -2.40
N ARG A 159 11.79 11.03 -2.27
CA ARG A 159 10.71 10.68 -1.35
C ARG A 159 10.10 9.29 -1.58
N HIS A 160 10.21 8.75 -2.78
CA HIS A 160 9.68 7.43 -3.14
C HIS A 160 10.79 6.36 -3.17
N THR A 161 11.98 6.71 -3.68
CA THR A 161 13.12 5.78 -3.78
C THR A 161 13.71 5.38 -2.43
N GLN A 162 13.39 6.09 -1.35
CA GLN A 162 13.81 5.73 0.00
C GLN A 162 13.17 4.42 0.52
N PHE A 163 12.12 3.92 -0.13
CA PHE A 163 11.41 2.70 0.26
C PHE A 163 11.75 1.53 -0.67
N ASN A 164 12.24 0.45 -0.08
CA ASN A 164 12.55 -0.80 -0.80
C ASN A 164 11.53 -1.92 -0.55
N SER A 165 10.62 -1.74 0.41
CA SER A 165 9.57 -2.69 0.76
C SER A 165 8.41 -2.00 1.47
N TYR A 166 7.28 -2.70 1.59
CA TYR A 166 6.16 -2.25 2.40
C TYR A 166 6.43 -2.49 3.90
N ILE A 167 5.80 -1.68 4.74
CA ILE A 167 5.96 -1.78 6.20
C ILE A 167 5.03 -2.88 6.74
N TYR A 168 3.75 -2.81 6.39
CA TYR A 168 2.70 -3.65 6.96
C TYR A 168 2.10 -4.58 5.91
N ALA A 169 2.05 -5.88 6.21
CA ALA A 169 1.31 -6.86 5.41
C ALA A 169 -0.20 -6.90 5.73
N PHE A 170 -0.58 -6.36 6.89
CA PHE A 170 -1.93 -6.28 7.44
C PHE A 170 -2.06 -5.05 8.36
N THR A 171 -3.27 -4.56 8.60
CA THR A 171 -3.53 -3.34 9.39
C THR A 171 -3.71 -3.66 10.89
N TRP A 172 -3.32 -2.72 11.76
CA TRP A 172 -3.40 -2.78 13.22
C TRP A 172 -4.51 -1.88 13.80
N GLU A 173 -5.61 -1.76 13.07
CA GLU A 173 -6.79 -1.03 13.51
C GLU A 173 -8.01 -1.90 13.24
N ASP A 174 -8.97 -1.87 14.15
CA ASP A 174 -10.19 -2.65 14.01
C ASP A 174 -11.24 -1.89 13.18
N PRO A 175 -11.47 -2.26 11.91
CA PRO A 175 -12.45 -1.54 11.09
C PRO A 175 -13.88 -1.82 11.54
N ARG A 176 -14.16 -2.84 12.37
CA ARG A 176 -15.50 -3.04 12.93
C ARG A 176 -15.87 -1.95 13.92
N GLU A 177 -14.90 -1.42 14.68
CA GLU A 177 -15.13 -0.28 15.56
C GLU A 177 -15.33 1.00 14.77
N ASP A 178 -14.59 1.17 13.67
CA ASP A 178 -14.80 2.30 12.76
C ASP A 178 -16.23 2.30 12.19
N MET A 179 -16.72 1.14 11.75
CA MET A 179 -18.07 1.03 11.16
C MET A 179 -19.21 1.34 12.15
N LYS A 180 -18.97 1.31 13.47
CA LYS A 180 -19.98 1.71 14.48
C LYS A 180 -20.18 3.22 14.53
N VAL A 181 -19.17 4.01 14.13
CA VAL A 181 -19.13 5.45 14.38
C VAL A 181 -18.99 6.30 13.12
N LEU A 182 -18.48 5.73 12.02
CA LEU A 182 -18.29 6.46 10.77
C LEU A 182 -19.62 6.91 10.15
N ASP A 183 -20.68 6.11 10.34
CA ASP A 183 -22.00 6.28 9.70
C ASP A 183 -21.85 6.41 8.17
N LEU A 184 -21.18 5.42 7.56
CA LEU A 184 -20.85 5.44 6.14
C LEU A 184 -22.05 5.02 5.28
N ASN A 185 -22.20 5.70 4.16
CA ASN A 185 -23.14 5.39 3.09
C ASN A 185 -22.52 5.65 1.70
N GLU A 186 -23.27 5.31 0.65
CA GLU A 186 -22.85 5.43 -0.75
C GLU A 186 -22.54 6.86 -1.21
N ASN A 187 -22.99 7.90 -0.50
CA ASN A 187 -22.71 9.30 -0.85
C ASN A 187 -21.42 9.84 -0.22
N ASP A 188 -20.74 9.04 0.61
CA ASP A 188 -19.54 9.48 1.30
C ASP A 188 -18.31 9.51 0.40
N SER A 189 -17.50 10.56 0.59
CA SER A 189 -16.17 10.72 0.02
C SER A 189 -15.17 10.68 1.17
N MET A 190 -14.37 9.62 1.20
CA MET A 190 -13.44 9.33 2.29
C MET A 190 -12.00 9.67 1.92
N PHE A 191 -11.24 10.13 2.92
CA PHE A 191 -9.78 10.19 2.88
C PHE A 191 -9.20 9.22 3.92
N VAL A 192 -8.40 8.26 3.49
CA VAL A 192 -7.93 7.15 4.36
C VAL A 192 -6.45 6.89 4.08
N ILE A 193 -5.66 6.61 5.10
CA ILE A 193 -4.27 6.14 4.90
C ILE A 193 -4.30 4.71 4.36
N THR A 194 -3.53 4.41 3.30
CA THR A 194 -3.57 3.11 2.63
C THR A 194 -3.23 1.97 3.57
N SER A 195 -2.14 2.09 4.35
CA SER A 195 -1.65 1.02 5.22
C SER A 195 -1.47 -0.30 4.41
N ALA A 196 -2.05 -1.42 4.87
CA ALA A 196 -2.09 -2.67 4.11
C ALA A 196 -3.36 -2.81 3.22
N GLY A 197 -4.26 -1.83 3.25
CA GLY A 197 -5.52 -1.84 2.52
C GLY A 197 -6.67 -2.61 3.17
N ASP A 198 -6.52 -3.10 4.41
CA ASP A 198 -7.56 -3.93 5.03
C ASP A 198 -8.79 -3.10 5.44
N ASN A 199 -8.57 -1.96 6.10
CA ASN A 199 -9.67 -1.10 6.57
C ASN A 199 -10.47 -0.52 5.41
N LEU A 200 -9.80 0.00 4.37
CA LEU A 200 -10.50 0.54 3.21
C LEU A 200 -11.33 -0.52 2.47
N LEU A 201 -10.86 -1.78 2.43
CA LEU A 201 -11.62 -2.88 1.83
C LEU A 201 -12.85 -3.22 2.68
N GLU A 202 -12.76 -3.11 4.01
CA GLU A 202 -13.94 -3.20 4.88
C GLU A 202 -14.92 -2.05 4.60
N TYR A 203 -14.45 -0.81 4.48
CA TYR A 203 -15.33 0.34 4.18
C TYR A 203 -16.01 0.19 2.82
N ALA A 204 -15.24 -0.20 1.78
CA ALA A 204 -15.76 -0.47 0.45
C ALA A 204 -16.81 -1.59 0.45
N LEU A 205 -16.52 -2.68 1.18
CA LEU A 205 -17.42 -3.82 1.31
C LEU A 205 -18.74 -3.45 2.01
N ARG A 206 -18.66 -2.65 3.08
CA ARG A 206 -19.81 -2.39 3.97
C ARG A 206 -20.72 -1.28 3.48
N ALA A 207 -20.14 -0.24 2.89
CA ALA A 207 -20.88 0.99 2.58
C ALA A 207 -20.85 1.37 1.10
N ASN A 208 -19.94 0.79 0.31
CA ASN A 208 -19.71 1.15 -1.09
C ASN A 208 -19.71 2.69 -1.32
N PRO A 209 -18.88 3.44 -0.58
CA PRO A 209 -18.89 4.90 -0.62
C PRO A 209 -18.56 5.41 -2.04
N LYS A 210 -19.05 6.60 -2.38
CA LYS A 210 -18.81 7.27 -3.68
C LYS A 210 -17.33 7.29 -4.05
N ARG A 211 -16.47 7.56 -3.07
CA ARG A 211 -15.03 7.70 -3.29
C ARG A 211 -14.23 7.36 -2.03
N ILE A 212 -13.13 6.63 -2.20
CA ILE A 212 -12.11 6.43 -1.17
C ILE A 212 -10.76 6.89 -1.73
N HIS A 213 -10.29 8.06 -1.28
CA HIS A 213 -8.92 8.50 -1.49
C HIS A 213 -8.03 7.79 -0.49
N CYS A 214 -7.29 6.78 -0.96
CA CYS A 214 -6.29 6.10 -0.14
C CYS A 214 -4.89 6.68 -0.42
N VAL A 215 -4.18 7.08 0.63
CA VAL A 215 -2.90 7.79 0.52
C VAL A 215 -1.79 7.06 1.25
N ASP A 216 -0.63 6.94 0.60
CA ASP A 216 0.60 6.49 1.24
C ASP A 216 1.81 7.13 0.55
N LEU A 217 2.82 7.48 1.34
CA LEU A 217 4.09 7.96 0.78
C LEU A 217 4.91 6.80 0.20
N ASN A 218 4.82 5.61 0.80
CA ASN A 218 5.55 4.43 0.40
C ASN A 218 4.88 3.74 -0.81
N PRO A 219 5.50 3.77 -2.01
CA PRO A 219 4.91 3.15 -3.18
C PRO A 219 4.68 1.64 -3.01
N CYS A 220 5.51 0.97 -2.21
CA CYS A 220 5.40 -0.47 -1.95
C CYS A 220 4.14 -0.84 -1.17
N GLN A 221 3.65 0.03 -0.28
CA GLN A 221 2.36 -0.18 0.39
C GLN A 221 1.21 -0.11 -0.61
N ASN A 222 1.25 0.90 -1.48
CA ASN A 222 0.29 1.02 -2.56
C ASN A 222 0.40 -0.17 -3.55
N HIS A 223 1.59 -0.75 -3.77
CA HIS A 223 1.74 -1.97 -4.60
C HIS A 223 1.06 -3.19 -3.97
N LEU A 224 1.00 -3.27 -2.63
CA LEU A 224 0.26 -4.30 -1.91
C LEU A 224 -1.25 -4.11 -2.04
N LEU A 225 -1.75 -2.89 -1.84
CA LEU A 225 -3.17 -2.60 -2.09
C LEU A 225 -3.55 -2.97 -3.53
N GLU A 226 -2.77 -2.54 -4.51
CA GLU A 226 -3.04 -2.81 -5.92
C GLU A 226 -3.03 -4.32 -6.24
N LEU A 227 -2.19 -5.11 -5.57
CA LEU A 227 -2.21 -6.58 -5.67
C LEU A 227 -3.50 -7.19 -5.10
N LYS A 228 -4.00 -6.68 -3.96
CA LYS A 228 -5.28 -7.13 -3.40
C LYS A 228 -6.44 -6.80 -4.34
N LEU A 229 -6.48 -5.59 -4.89
CA LEU A 229 -7.50 -5.15 -5.83
C LEU A 229 -7.48 -5.96 -7.14
N ALA A 230 -6.29 -6.19 -7.70
CA ALA A 230 -6.10 -7.08 -8.85
C ALA A 230 -6.55 -8.52 -8.54
N GLY A 231 -6.24 -9.01 -7.33
CA GLY A 231 -6.65 -10.31 -6.85
C GLY A 231 -8.17 -10.48 -6.78
N ILE A 232 -8.87 -9.49 -6.22
CA ILE A 232 -10.34 -9.47 -6.16
C ILE A 232 -10.94 -9.43 -7.57
N SER A 233 -10.37 -8.62 -8.46
CA SER A 233 -10.89 -8.43 -9.82
C SER A 233 -10.70 -9.68 -10.70
N ALA A 234 -9.52 -10.30 -10.65
CA ALA A 234 -9.12 -11.33 -11.62
C ALA A 234 -9.30 -12.77 -11.13
N LEU A 235 -9.04 -13.05 -9.85
CA LEU A 235 -8.92 -14.42 -9.38
C LEU A 235 -10.28 -15.03 -9.00
N ASN A 236 -10.29 -16.34 -8.80
CA ASN A 236 -11.34 -17.00 -8.04
C ASN A 236 -11.06 -16.90 -6.52
N TYR A 237 -12.07 -17.16 -5.71
CA TYR A 237 -11.95 -17.07 -4.25
C TYR A 237 -10.85 -17.98 -3.67
N LYS A 238 -10.66 -19.20 -4.21
CA LYS A 238 -9.68 -20.16 -3.68
C LYS A 238 -8.24 -19.64 -3.83
N ASP A 239 -7.91 -19.04 -4.96
CA ASP A 239 -6.59 -18.47 -5.21
C ASP A 239 -6.39 -17.20 -4.39
N PHE A 240 -7.42 -16.36 -4.28
CA PHE A 240 -7.40 -15.16 -3.44
C PHE A 240 -7.19 -15.50 -1.96
N TRP A 241 -7.95 -16.46 -1.43
CA TRP A 241 -7.81 -16.97 -0.07
C TRP A 241 -6.43 -17.60 0.16
N SER A 242 -5.90 -18.31 -0.81
CA SER A 242 -4.56 -18.90 -0.69
C SER A 242 -3.48 -17.81 -0.58
N LEU A 243 -3.57 -16.75 -1.39
CA LEU A 243 -2.67 -15.60 -1.30
C LEU A 243 -2.80 -14.86 0.03
N PHE A 244 -3.98 -14.32 0.34
CA PHE A 244 -4.14 -13.35 1.43
C PHE A 244 -4.73 -13.92 2.72
N GLY A 245 -5.39 -15.08 2.67
CA GLY A 245 -5.83 -15.85 3.83
C GLY A 245 -4.70 -16.71 4.40
N LYS A 246 -4.13 -17.57 3.56
CA LYS A 246 -3.05 -18.50 3.97
C LYS A 246 -1.64 -17.90 3.88
N GLY A 247 -1.48 -16.77 3.19
CA GLY A 247 -0.17 -16.18 2.95
C GLY A 247 0.72 -17.00 2.01
N LYS A 248 0.16 -17.98 1.28
CA LYS A 248 0.93 -18.96 0.50
C LYS A 248 0.24 -19.38 -0.80
N HIS A 249 0.99 -19.33 -1.89
CA HIS A 249 0.52 -19.81 -3.19
C HIS A 249 1.70 -20.30 -4.05
N PRO A 250 1.73 -21.59 -4.43
CA PRO A 250 2.88 -22.18 -5.14
C PRO A 250 3.07 -21.60 -6.55
N GLN A 251 1.98 -21.18 -7.18
CA GLN A 251 1.97 -20.65 -8.56
C GLN A 251 1.74 -19.13 -8.62
N PHE A 252 2.13 -18.39 -7.57
CA PHE A 252 1.90 -16.93 -7.55
C PHE A 252 2.50 -16.22 -8.78
N GLU A 253 3.71 -16.61 -9.19
CA GLU A 253 4.36 -16.01 -10.37
C GLU A 253 3.55 -16.24 -11.65
N HIS A 254 2.98 -17.43 -11.82
CA HIS A 254 2.12 -17.72 -12.96
C HIS A 254 0.84 -16.88 -12.91
N LEU A 255 0.18 -16.77 -11.75
CA LEU A 255 -1.00 -15.90 -11.59
C LEU A 255 -0.65 -14.42 -11.85
N LEU A 256 0.52 -13.98 -11.40
CA LEU A 256 1.01 -12.63 -11.59
C LEU A 256 1.08 -12.29 -13.08
N ASP A 257 1.68 -13.16 -13.88
CA ASP A 257 1.87 -12.92 -15.31
C ASP A 257 0.56 -13.08 -16.10
N THR A 258 -0.25 -14.11 -15.79
CA THR A 258 -1.40 -14.52 -16.62
C THR A 258 -2.73 -13.88 -16.26
N GLN A 259 -2.97 -13.54 -14.99
CA GLN A 259 -4.29 -13.07 -14.52
C GLN A 259 -4.22 -11.68 -13.87
N LEU A 260 -3.17 -11.41 -13.07
CA LEU A 260 -3.08 -10.16 -12.30
C LEU A 260 -2.47 -9.01 -13.11
N SER A 261 -1.58 -9.32 -14.07
CA SER A 261 -0.83 -8.31 -14.83
C SER A 261 -1.71 -7.25 -15.53
N PRO A 262 -2.91 -7.53 -16.06
CA PRO A 262 -3.75 -6.50 -16.67
C PRO A 262 -4.24 -5.42 -15.70
N TYR A 263 -4.39 -5.75 -14.42
CA TYR A 263 -4.93 -4.86 -13.39
C TYR A 263 -3.86 -4.11 -12.61
N LEU A 264 -2.59 -4.52 -12.72
CA LEU A 264 -1.48 -3.89 -12.03
C LEU A 264 -0.90 -2.74 -12.87
N SER A 265 -0.41 -1.69 -12.23
CA SER A 265 0.50 -0.73 -12.83
C SER A 265 1.83 -1.42 -13.21
N SER A 266 2.58 -0.84 -14.16
CA SER A 266 3.91 -1.34 -14.53
C SER A 266 4.85 -1.44 -13.31
N HIS A 267 4.82 -0.44 -12.42
CA HIS A 267 5.60 -0.40 -11.19
C HIS A 267 5.21 -1.53 -10.22
N ALA A 268 3.92 -1.72 -9.95
CA ALA A 268 3.46 -2.79 -9.07
C ALA A 268 3.79 -4.17 -9.64
N TYR A 269 3.58 -4.39 -10.94
CA TYR A 269 3.91 -5.65 -11.60
C TYR A 269 5.41 -5.96 -11.49
N GLN A 270 6.28 -5.00 -11.77
CA GLN A 270 7.72 -5.21 -11.68
C GLN A 270 8.17 -5.45 -10.23
N PHE A 271 7.61 -4.73 -9.26
CA PHE A 271 7.85 -4.98 -7.84
C PHE A 271 7.49 -6.43 -7.46
N TRP A 272 6.31 -6.92 -7.85
CA TRP A 272 5.88 -8.28 -7.54
C TRP A 272 6.64 -9.35 -8.33
N LYS A 273 7.10 -9.04 -9.54
CA LYS A 273 7.94 -9.95 -10.33
C LYS A 273 9.31 -10.14 -9.68
N THR A 274 9.93 -9.07 -9.19
CA THR A 274 11.16 -9.16 -8.37
C THR A 274 10.92 -9.92 -7.06
N ASN A 275 9.72 -9.82 -6.50
CA ASN A 275 9.34 -10.45 -5.24
C ASN A 275 8.45 -11.71 -5.44
N SER A 276 8.57 -12.43 -6.56
CA SER A 276 7.67 -13.53 -6.92
C SER A 276 7.67 -14.70 -5.91
N LYS A 277 8.76 -14.83 -5.13
CA LYS A 277 8.91 -15.85 -4.08
C LYS A 277 8.20 -15.51 -2.76
N THR A 278 7.57 -14.34 -2.64
CA THR A 278 6.90 -13.89 -1.40
C THR A 278 5.90 -14.92 -0.88
N PHE A 279 5.03 -15.41 -1.76
CA PHE A 279 4.00 -16.38 -1.42
C PHE A 279 4.48 -17.85 -1.43
N GLN A 280 5.74 -18.12 -1.77
CA GLN A 280 6.31 -19.47 -1.63
C GLN A 280 6.70 -19.76 -0.17
N LYS A 281 7.21 -18.74 0.54
CA LYS A 281 7.62 -18.87 1.95
C LYS A 281 6.44 -18.65 2.88
N ASN A 282 6.02 -17.39 3.03
CA ASN A 282 4.83 -16.93 3.73
C ASN A 282 4.80 -15.39 3.63
N PHE A 283 3.74 -14.85 3.04
CA PHE A 283 3.54 -13.40 2.86
C PHE A 283 3.56 -12.60 4.16
N PHE A 284 3.08 -13.14 5.27
CA PHE A 284 3.09 -12.43 6.55
C PHE A 284 4.49 -12.35 7.18
N ARG A 285 5.47 -13.12 6.69
CA ARG A 285 6.88 -13.04 7.11
C ARG A 285 7.69 -12.00 6.32
N THR A 286 7.07 -11.29 5.38
CA THR A 286 7.72 -10.25 4.55
C THR A 286 7.30 -8.83 4.97
N GLY A 287 7.94 -7.82 4.38
CA GLY A 287 7.83 -6.42 4.85
C GLY A 287 8.53 -6.18 6.19
N SER A 288 8.42 -4.96 6.71
CA SER A 288 8.99 -4.60 8.02
C SER A 288 8.32 -5.37 9.16
N SER A 289 6.99 -5.48 9.17
CA SER A 289 6.23 -6.24 10.17
C SER A 289 6.61 -7.72 10.19
N GLY A 290 7.00 -8.28 9.04
CA GLY A 290 7.52 -9.64 8.94
C GLY A 290 8.84 -9.88 9.68
N ILE A 291 9.63 -8.83 9.97
CA ILE A 291 10.81 -8.94 10.85
C ILE A 291 10.35 -9.25 12.28
N ALA A 292 9.37 -8.49 12.80
CA ALA A 292 8.82 -8.72 14.13
C ALA A 292 8.21 -10.12 14.25
N LEU A 293 7.43 -10.56 13.25
CA LEU A 293 6.85 -11.91 13.26
C LEU A 293 7.89 -13.02 13.17
N ARG A 294 8.99 -12.83 12.42
CA ARG A 294 10.08 -13.80 12.39
C ARG A 294 10.78 -13.93 13.75
N ILE A 295 10.98 -12.83 14.46
CA ILE A 295 11.57 -12.82 15.80
C ILE A 295 10.61 -13.47 16.81
N LEU A 296 9.32 -13.12 16.77
CA LEU A 296 8.30 -13.74 17.60
C LEU A 296 8.29 -15.27 17.44
N HIS A 297 8.28 -15.76 16.19
CA HIS A 297 8.29 -17.19 15.90
C HIS A 297 9.59 -17.89 16.31
N LEU A 298 10.73 -17.20 16.20
CA LEU A 298 11.99 -17.71 16.73
C LEU A 298 11.92 -17.87 18.25
N ILE A 299 11.41 -16.87 18.97
CA ILE A 299 11.24 -16.92 20.43
C ILE A 299 10.29 -18.05 20.82
N ILE A 300 9.10 -18.14 20.20
CA ILE A 300 8.12 -19.21 20.45
C ILE A 300 8.76 -20.59 20.29
N THR A 301 9.54 -20.77 19.22
CA THR A 301 10.20 -22.05 18.93
C THR A 301 11.28 -22.37 19.96
N LEU A 302 12.14 -21.40 20.30
CA LEU A 302 13.23 -21.58 21.27
C LEU A 302 12.72 -21.78 22.71
N SER A 303 11.59 -21.17 23.05
CA SER A 303 10.94 -21.33 24.36
C SER A 303 10.08 -22.61 24.46
N GLY A 304 9.97 -23.40 23.38
CA GLY A 304 9.16 -24.63 23.37
C GLY A 304 7.64 -24.39 23.42
N LEU A 305 7.19 -23.15 23.16
CA LEU A 305 5.79 -22.73 23.32
C LEU A 305 4.92 -23.00 22.09
N SER A 306 5.45 -23.62 21.04
CA SER A 306 4.70 -23.81 19.78
C SER A 306 3.39 -24.57 19.95
N ARG A 307 3.35 -25.57 20.86
CA ARG A 307 2.11 -26.32 21.16
C ARG A 307 1.13 -25.50 21.97
N ASP A 308 1.61 -24.70 22.93
CA ASP A 308 0.77 -23.82 23.74
C ASP A 308 0.16 -22.71 22.88
N VAL A 309 0.92 -22.13 21.95
CA VAL A 309 0.42 -21.16 20.97
C VAL A 309 -0.66 -21.77 20.10
N ALA A 310 -0.44 -22.97 19.55
CA ALA A 310 -1.46 -23.66 18.77
C ALA A 310 -2.72 -23.93 19.60
N SER A 311 -2.56 -24.34 20.86
CA SER A 311 -3.68 -24.60 21.79
C SER A 311 -4.45 -23.32 22.13
N LEU A 312 -3.75 -22.20 22.36
CA LEU A 312 -4.34 -20.88 22.59
C LEU A 312 -5.20 -20.46 21.39
N CYS A 313 -4.66 -20.58 20.17
CA CYS A 313 -5.33 -20.16 18.94
C CYS A 313 -6.53 -21.05 18.58
N HIS A 314 -6.65 -22.26 19.12
CA HIS A 314 -7.75 -23.19 18.89
C HIS A 314 -8.58 -23.47 20.16
N ALA A 315 -8.42 -22.65 21.20
CA ALA A 315 -9.17 -22.81 22.44
C ALA A 315 -10.68 -22.73 22.20
N SER A 316 -11.44 -23.59 22.88
CA SER A 316 -12.89 -23.69 22.73
C SER A 316 -13.62 -22.51 23.36
N SER A 317 -13.04 -21.93 24.42
CA SER A 317 -13.62 -20.85 25.22
C SER A 317 -12.58 -19.79 25.61
N ILE A 318 -13.06 -18.58 25.91
CA ILE A 318 -12.22 -17.48 26.44
C ILE A 318 -11.56 -17.88 27.76
N LYS A 319 -12.25 -18.64 28.62
CA LYS A 319 -11.70 -19.12 29.90
C LYS A 319 -10.49 -20.02 29.69
N GLU A 320 -10.58 -20.95 28.74
CA GLU A 320 -9.47 -21.83 28.36
C GLU A 320 -8.32 -21.03 27.73
N GLN A 321 -8.62 -20.15 26.78
CA GLN A 321 -7.65 -19.26 26.15
C GLN A 321 -6.89 -18.45 27.19
N LYS A 322 -7.61 -17.78 28.09
CA LYS A 322 -7.02 -16.95 29.14
C LYS A 322 -6.12 -17.77 30.06
N LYS A 323 -6.54 -18.98 30.45
CA LYS A 323 -5.70 -19.88 31.25
C LYS A 323 -4.39 -20.22 30.55
N ILE A 324 -4.43 -20.61 29.28
CA ILE A 324 -3.22 -20.92 28.50
C ILE A 324 -2.32 -19.68 28.40
N TYR A 325 -2.92 -18.52 28.13
CA TYR A 325 -2.18 -17.26 28.07
C TYR A 325 -1.48 -16.95 29.40
N ASP A 326 -2.21 -16.93 30.52
CA ASP A 326 -1.68 -16.59 31.85
C ASP A 326 -0.58 -17.57 32.29
N ASP A 327 -0.79 -18.88 32.07
CA ASP A 327 0.11 -19.93 32.54
C ASP A 327 1.37 -20.08 31.66
N LYS A 328 1.27 -19.81 30.35
CA LYS A 328 2.31 -20.18 29.36
C LYS A 328 2.91 -18.99 28.61
N LEU A 329 2.07 -18.18 27.96
CA LEU A 329 2.55 -17.14 27.03
C LEU A 329 2.88 -15.83 27.76
N ARG A 330 2.05 -15.42 28.71
CA ARG A 330 2.21 -14.16 29.43
C ARG A 330 3.59 -14.02 30.09
N PRO A 331 4.14 -15.04 30.79
CA PRO A 331 5.49 -14.95 31.36
C PRO A 331 6.58 -14.76 30.30
N ALA A 332 6.42 -15.37 29.11
CA ALA A 332 7.38 -15.24 28.02
C ALA A 332 7.28 -13.87 27.33
N ILE A 333 6.07 -13.36 27.10
CA ILE A 333 5.82 -12.05 26.48
C ILE A 333 6.31 -10.91 27.38
N LEU A 334 6.05 -11.02 28.69
CA LEU A 334 6.40 -10.00 29.68
C LEU A 334 7.80 -10.19 30.28
N HIS A 335 8.59 -11.11 29.73
CA HIS A 335 9.97 -11.30 30.17
C HIS A 335 10.79 -10.02 29.95
N SER A 336 11.58 -9.61 30.95
CA SER A 336 12.27 -8.32 30.98
C SER A 336 13.16 -8.06 29.75
N LEU A 337 13.79 -9.09 29.18
CA LEU A 337 14.57 -8.97 27.95
C LEU A 337 13.72 -8.61 26.73
N LEU A 338 12.55 -9.25 26.59
CA LEU A 338 11.65 -8.97 25.47
C LEU A 338 11.05 -7.58 25.59
N VAL A 339 10.66 -7.18 26.81
CA VAL A 339 10.19 -5.81 27.09
C VAL A 339 11.27 -4.78 26.75
N LYS A 340 12.55 -5.05 27.06
CA LYS A 340 13.67 -4.16 26.66
C LYS A 340 13.83 -4.05 25.14
N ILE A 341 13.64 -5.15 24.40
CA ILE A 341 13.68 -5.15 22.92
C ILE A 341 12.50 -4.32 22.37
N LEU A 342 11.29 -4.54 22.90
CA LEU A 342 10.09 -3.81 22.49
C LEU A 342 10.13 -2.33 22.92
N ASN A 343 10.90 -1.98 23.95
CA ASN A 343 11.14 -0.61 24.38
C ASN A 343 12.37 0.04 23.71
N ASN A 344 12.85 -0.53 22.60
CA ASN A 344 13.97 0.04 21.84
C ASN A 344 13.45 0.83 20.62
N PRO A 345 13.75 2.13 20.49
CA PRO A 345 13.21 2.97 19.42
C PRO A 345 13.68 2.56 18.02
N VAL A 346 14.88 1.97 17.89
CA VAL A 346 15.36 1.46 16.59
C VAL A 346 14.57 0.23 16.17
N PHE A 347 14.31 -0.68 17.10
CA PHE A 347 13.47 -1.85 16.85
C PHE A 347 12.04 -1.45 16.49
N LEU A 348 11.45 -0.56 17.29
CA LEU A 348 10.11 -0.02 17.08
C LEU A 348 9.96 0.58 15.67
N TRP A 349 10.91 1.43 15.25
CA TRP A 349 10.88 2.01 13.90
C TRP A 349 11.08 0.96 12.80
N LYS A 350 12.11 0.12 12.91
CA LYS A 350 12.49 -0.81 11.82
C LYS A 350 11.55 -2.00 11.67
N ALA A 351 10.96 -2.48 12.76
CA ALA A 351 10.15 -3.69 12.77
C ALA A 351 8.65 -3.41 12.90
N LEU A 352 8.27 -2.37 13.65
CA LEU A 352 6.86 -2.05 13.93
C LEU A 352 6.39 -0.72 13.30
N GLY A 353 7.29 0.05 12.67
CA GLY A 353 6.95 1.33 12.05
C GLY A 353 6.59 2.44 13.05
N VAL A 354 6.95 2.30 14.34
CA VAL A 354 6.60 3.26 15.39
C VAL A 354 7.71 4.32 15.56
N PRO A 355 7.43 5.62 15.36
CA PRO A 355 8.44 6.67 15.51
C PRO A 355 8.71 7.04 16.97
N ILE A 356 9.83 7.75 17.18
CA ILE A 356 10.28 8.19 18.50
C ILE A 356 9.26 9.11 19.19
N ARG A 357 8.54 9.98 18.46
CA ARG A 357 7.55 10.90 19.04
C ARG A 357 6.35 10.13 19.60
N GLN A 358 5.79 9.22 18.83
CA GLN A 358 4.72 8.32 19.27
C GLN A 358 5.14 7.46 20.47
N TRP A 359 6.36 6.91 20.46
CA TRP A 359 6.92 6.16 21.58
C TRP A 359 7.04 7.01 22.85
N LYS A 360 7.47 8.28 22.73
CA LYS A 360 7.52 9.22 23.87
C LYS A 360 6.13 9.53 24.43
N MET A 361 5.11 9.67 23.58
CA MET A 361 3.73 9.87 24.04
C MET A 361 3.26 8.71 24.93
N LEU A 362 3.54 7.47 24.53
CA LEU A 362 3.25 6.28 25.33
C LEU A 362 4.00 6.30 26.68
N LEU A 363 5.31 6.60 26.66
CA LEU A 363 6.12 6.61 27.89
C LEU A 363 5.80 7.77 28.85
N ASN A 364 5.16 8.83 28.37
CA ASN A 364 4.68 9.91 29.23
C ASN A 364 3.46 9.49 30.06
N GLU A 365 2.73 8.45 29.65
CA GLU A 365 1.52 7.99 30.32
C GLU A 365 1.71 6.69 31.12
N GLY A 366 2.88 6.05 31.02
CA GLY A 366 3.16 4.80 31.70
C GLY A 366 4.49 4.17 31.30
N THR A 367 4.58 2.85 31.41
CA THR A 367 5.78 2.10 31.01
C THR A 367 5.46 1.15 29.86
N ALA A 368 6.47 0.78 29.07
CA ALA A 368 6.32 -0.25 28.05
C ALA A 368 5.81 -1.58 28.64
N TYR A 369 6.19 -1.92 29.86
CA TYR A 369 5.67 -3.11 30.55
C TYR A 369 4.16 -3.00 30.79
N GLN A 370 3.72 -1.89 31.38
CA GLN A 370 2.29 -1.66 31.65
C GLN A 370 1.48 -1.64 30.36
N TYR A 371 1.98 -0.99 29.31
CA TYR A 371 1.36 -0.98 27.99
C TYR A 371 1.15 -2.40 27.44
N LEU A 372 2.15 -3.28 27.55
CA LEU A 372 2.03 -4.67 27.10
C LEU A 372 1.00 -5.45 27.93
N CYS A 373 0.97 -5.27 29.25
CA CYS A 373 -0.06 -5.87 30.11
C CYS A 373 -1.45 -5.39 29.69
N ASP A 374 -1.69 -4.08 29.64
CA ASP A 374 -2.98 -3.49 29.31
C ASP A 374 -3.47 -3.91 27.92
N THR A 375 -2.53 -4.08 26.98
CA THR A 375 -2.82 -4.53 25.62
C THR A 375 -3.24 -5.99 25.58
N PHE A 376 -2.35 -6.90 26.03
CA PHE A 376 -2.53 -8.33 25.84
C PHE A 376 -3.49 -8.96 26.86
N ASP A 377 -3.42 -8.56 28.14
CA ASP A 377 -4.28 -9.13 29.18
C ASP A 377 -5.75 -8.89 28.85
N GLY A 378 -6.08 -7.67 28.37
CA GLY A 378 -7.43 -7.29 27.97
C GLY A 378 -7.93 -8.09 26.75
N VAL A 379 -7.13 -8.20 25.70
CA VAL A 379 -7.52 -8.92 24.48
C VAL A 379 -7.74 -10.41 24.77
N MET A 380 -6.82 -11.05 25.50
CA MET A 380 -6.89 -12.48 25.78
C MET A 380 -8.06 -12.83 26.70
N ALA A 381 -8.55 -11.86 27.50
CA ALA A 381 -9.69 -12.02 28.38
C ALA A 381 -11.06 -11.75 27.72
N HIS A 382 -11.12 -11.10 26.56
CA HIS A 382 -12.39 -10.65 25.96
C HIS A 382 -12.65 -11.20 24.56
N TYR A 383 -11.60 -11.48 23.78
CA TYR A 383 -11.75 -11.89 22.38
C TYR A 383 -11.16 -13.26 22.13
N LYS A 384 -11.98 -14.18 21.63
CA LYS A 384 -11.52 -15.52 21.27
C LYS A 384 -10.76 -15.46 19.95
N LEU A 385 -9.48 -15.81 19.97
CA LEU A 385 -8.60 -15.76 18.78
C LEU A 385 -9.12 -16.67 17.65
N ALA A 386 -9.67 -17.83 18.03
CA ALA A 386 -10.12 -18.87 17.10
C ALA A 386 -11.17 -18.38 16.09
N ASN A 387 -12.06 -17.45 16.45
CA ASN A 387 -13.19 -17.02 15.60
C ASN A 387 -13.49 -15.51 15.60
N ASP A 388 -12.71 -14.68 16.30
CA ASP A 388 -12.95 -13.23 16.31
C ASP A 388 -11.67 -12.38 16.38
N GLY A 389 -10.72 -12.77 17.24
CA GLY A 389 -9.45 -12.07 17.45
C GLY A 389 -8.39 -12.31 16.38
N TYR A 390 -8.73 -12.13 15.10
CA TYR A 390 -7.88 -12.55 13.97
C TYR A 390 -6.53 -11.84 13.89
N PHE A 391 -6.39 -10.62 14.44
CA PHE A 391 -5.14 -9.85 14.41
C PHE A 391 -4.00 -10.61 15.08
N TYR A 392 -4.23 -11.11 16.29
CA TYR A 392 -3.24 -11.88 17.04
C TYR A 392 -3.19 -13.34 16.60
N PHE A 393 -4.31 -13.92 16.16
CA PHE A 393 -4.29 -15.24 15.52
C PHE A 393 -3.31 -15.24 14.35
N LEU A 394 -3.35 -14.21 13.48
CA LEU A 394 -2.45 -14.06 12.36
C LEU A 394 -0.99 -13.97 12.80
N CYS A 395 -0.66 -13.15 13.81
CA CYS A 395 0.71 -13.01 14.27
C CYS A 395 1.28 -14.34 14.81
N LEU A 396 0.44 -15.12 15.48
CA LEU A 396 0.82 -16.39 16.10
C LEU A 396 0.89 -17.54 15.08
N MET A 397 -0.05 -17.60 14.13
CA MET A 397 -0.19 -18.73 13.20
C MET A 397 0.38 -18.46 11.80
N LEU A 398 0.66 -17.19 11.46
CA LEU A 398 1.08 -16.72 10.12
C LEU A 398 0.09 -17.09 9.01
N HIS A 399 -1.18 -17.20 9.35
CA HIS A 399 -2.31 -17.29 8.43
C HIS A 399 -3.58 -16.88 9.16
N TYR A 400 -4.61 -16.55 8.40
CA TYR A 400 -5.98 -16.47 8.90
C TYR A 400 -6.65 -17.84 8.86
N ASN A 401 -7.74 -18.00 9.61
CA ASN A 401 -8.65 -19.12 9.45
C ASN A 401 -10.01 -18.61 8.96
N SER A 402 -10.88 -19.50 8.45
CA SER A 402 -12.15 -19.10 7.83
C SER A 402 -13.16 -18.47 8.80
N GLU A 403 -13.05 -18.74 10.10
CA GLU A 403 -13.91 -18.16 11.13
C GLU A 403 -13.36 -16.84 11.68
N SER A 404 -12.04 -16.66 11.65
CA SER A 404 -11.30 -15.52 12.18
C SER A 404 -10.44 -14.88 11.09
N CYS A 405 -11.08 -14.02 10.29
CA CYS A 405 -10.43 -13.24 9.25
C CYS A 405 -11.13 -11.89 9.01
N PRO A 406 -10.45 -10.91 8.40
CA PRO A 406 -11.08 -9.72 7.82
C PRO A 406 -12.25 -10.06 6.89
N SER A 407 -13.32 -9.27 6.90
CA SER A 407 -14.55 -9.62 6.17
C SER A 407 -14.32 -9.71 4.65
N TYR A 408 -13.39 -8.91 4.11
CA TYR A 408 -13.01 -8.95 2.69
C TYR A 408 -12.35 -10.28 2.25
N LEU A 409 -11.82 -11.06 3.20
CA LEU A 409 -11.26 -12.39 2.94
C LEU A 409 -12.31 -13.50 3.01
N THR A 410 -13.51 -13.24 3.51
CA THR A 410 -14.60 -14.23 3.46
C THR A 410 -15.08 -14.41 2.02
N GLN A 411 -15.66 -15.57 1.70
CA GLN A 411 -16.21 -15.80 0.37
C GLN A 411 -17.28 -14.78 0.00
N SER A 412 -18.19 -14.46 0.93
CA SER A 412 -19.23 -13.45 0.72
C SER A 412 -18.63 -12.06 0.50
N GLY A 413 -17.62 -11.67 1.28
CA GLY A 413 -16.98 -10.36 1.14
C GLY A 413 -16.21 -10.24 -0.17
N PHE A 414 -15.48 -11.28 -0.56
CA PHE A 414 -14.77 -11.36 -1.83
C PHE A 414 -15.71 -11.17 -3.03
N GLU A 415 -16.81 -11.93 -3.08
CA GLU A 415 -17.78 -11.84 -4.20
C GLU A 415 -18.49 -10.47 -4.22
N THR A 416 -18.81 -9.91 -3.06
CA THR A 416 -19.42 -8.58 -2.97
C THR A 416 -18.49 -7.50 -3.53
N LEU A 417 -17.21 -7.53 -3.15
CA LEU A 417 -16.22 -6.57 -3.64
C LEU A 417 -15.98 -6.73 -5.15
N LYS A 418 -15.93 -7.97 -5.63
CA LYS A 418 -15.73 -8.29 -7.05
C LYS A 418 -16.84 -7.72 -7.95
N ASN A 419 -18.05 -7.59 -7.44
CA ASN A 419 -19.23 -7.11 -8.17
C ASN A 419 -19.36 -5.58 -8.29
N GLY A 420 -18.33 -4.80 -7.94
CA GLY A 420 -18.26 -3.37 -8.35
C GLY A 420 -17.78 -2.37 -7.30
N ALA A 421 -17.57 -2.79 -6.05
CA ALA A 421 -17.18 -1.88 -4.97
C ALA A 421 -15.77 -1.27 -5.14
N LEU A 422 -14.94 -1.85 -6.01
CA LEU A 422 -13.57 -1.40 -6.22
C LEU A 422 -13.45 -0.09 -7.01
N ASN A 423 -14.49 0.32 -7.75
CA ASN A 423 -14.48 1.53 -8.60
C ASN A 423 -14.44 2.83 -7.78
N SER A 424 -14.82 2.76 -6.50
CA SER A 424 -14.74 3.87 -5.55
C SER A 424 -13.29 4.22 -5.18
N ILE A 425 -12.34 3.30 -5.33
CA ILE A 425 -10.99 3.41 -4.77
C ILE A 425 -10.06 4.22 -5.68
N LYS A 426 -9.36 5.19 -5.10
CA LYS A 426 -8.38 6.05 -5.75
C LYS A 426 -7.08 6.05 -4.95
N ILE A 427 -6.01 5.49 -5.49
CA ILE A 427 -4.72 5.35 -4.80
C ILE A 427 -3.80 6.54 -5.10
N HIS A 428 -3.34 7.22 -4.07
CA HIS A 428 -2.42 8.36 -4.14
C HIS A 428 -1.06 7.97 -3.54
N THR A 429 0.01 8.14 -4.31
CA THR A 429 1.38 7.92 -3.82
C THR A 429 2.07 9.27 -3.60
N ASN A 430 1.84 9.87 -2.44
CA ASN A 430 2.38 11.20 -2.08
C ASN A 430 2.24 11.47 -0.56
N TYR A 431 2.72 12.63 -0.09
CA TYR A 431 2.43 13.13 1.26
C TYR A 431 0.95 13.42 1.44
N ILE A 432 0.42 13.18 2.65
CA ILE A 432 -0.98 13.42 3.01
C ILE A 432 -1.38 14.87 2.70
N VAL A 433 -0.61 15.84 3.20
CA VAL A 433 -0.84 17.28 2.96
C VAL A 433 -0.88 17.63 1.47
N ASP A 434 -0.01 17.04 0.66
CA ASP A 434 0.03 17.31 -0.79
C ASP A 434 -1.22 16.78 -1.49
N VAL A 435 -1.72 15.60 -1.09
CA VAL A 435 -2.98 15.07 -1.63
C VAL A 435 -4.15 15.92 -1.16
N LEU A 436 -4.20 16.28 0.13
CA LEU A 436 -5.26 17.13 0.67
C LEU A 436 -5.33 18.48 -0.05
N LYS A 437 -4.19 19.11 -0.38
CA LYS A 437 -4.12 20.36 -1.16
C LYS A 437 -4.73 20.24 -2.56
N GLY A 438 -4.68 19.04 -3.16
CA GLY A 438 -5.27 18.78 -4.47
C GLY A 438 -6.79 18.57 -4.45
N LEU A 439 -7.39 18.36 -3.28
CA LEU A 439 -8.85 18.21 -3.13
C LEU A 439 -9.55 19.57 -3.06
N GLY A 440 -10.80 19.63 -3.51
CA GLY A 440 -11.67 20.78 -3.38
C GLY A 440 -12.09 21.06 -1.93
N ASP A 441 -12.52 22.29 -1.68
CA ASP A 441 -13.08 22.70 -0.38
C ASP A 441 -14.36 21.92 -0.12
N GLY A 442 -14.47 21.29 1.05
CA GLY A 442 -15.63 20.48 1.43
C GLY A 442 -15.87 19.23 0.56
N GLU A 443 -14.88 18.77 -0.21
CA GLU A 443 -15.00 17.56 -1.03
C GLU A 443 -15.15 16.28 -0.18
N LEU A 444 -14.54 16.25 1.00
CA LEU A 444 -14.55 15.09 1.89
C LEU A 444 -15.72 15.15 2.87
N THR A 445 -16.38 14.00 3.06
CA THR A 445 -17.38 13.82 4.12
C THR A 445 -16.74 13.21 5.37
N LYS A 446 -15.76 12.33 5.20
CA LYS A 446 -15.05 11.64 6.28
C LYS A 446 -13.55 11.59 6.00
N ALA A 447 -12.72 11.67 7.03
CA ALA A 447 -11.30 11.34 6.96
C ALA A 447 -10.91 10.39 8.10
N VAL A 448 -10.14 9.36 7.80
CA VAL A 448 -9.55 8.43 8.78
C VAL A 448 -8.04 8.54 8.65
N VAL A 449 -7.42 9.22 9.61
CA VAL A 449 -5.99 9.54 9.58
C VAL A 449 -5.18 8.63 10.50
N MET A 450 -5.77 7.56 11.02
CA MET A 450 -5.09 6.57 11.88
C MET A 450 -4.34 7.27 13.03
N ASP A 451 -3.15 6.78 13.40
CA ASP A 451 -2.27 7.29 14.45
C ASP A 451 -1.14 8.19 13.94
N HIS A 452 -1.14 8.53 12.65
CA HIS A 452 0.03 9.16 12.05
C HIS A 452 0.32 10.58 12.58
N ILE A 453 -0.66 11.27 13.16
CA ILE A 453 -0.45 12.60 13.76
C ILE A 453 0.44 12.48 15.03
N ASP A 454 0.51 11.31 15.68
CA ASP A 454 1.46 11.04 16.77
C ASP A 454 2.94 11.16 16.30
N TRP A 455 3.18 11.19 14.99
CA TRP A 455 4.51 11.26 14.38
C TRP A 455 4.98 12.71 14.21
N PHE A 456 4.07 13.67 14.31
CA PHE A 456 4.29 15.06 13.94
C PHE A 456 4.79 15.93 15.08
N SER A 457 5.39 17.04 14.69
CA SER A 457 5.57 18.23 15.53
C SER A 457 4.32 19.08 15.44
N GLU A 458 4.23 20.08 16.31
CA GLU A 458 3.10 21.00 16.33
C GLU A 458 2.88 21.69 14.98
N SER A 459 3.94 22.14 14.30
CA SER A 459 3.83 22.80 12.99
C SER A 459 3.38 21.86 11.87
N GLU A 460 3.87 20.62 11.87
CA GLU A 460 3.48 19.60 10.90
C GLU A 460 2.00 19.21 11.08
N ALA A 461 1.56 19.00 12.32
CA ALA A 461 0.16 18.71 12.62
C ALA A 461 -0.75 19.91 12.30
N GLU A 462 -0.32 21.14 12.61
CA GLU A 462 -1.11 22.33 12.30
C GLU A 462 -1.33 22.52 10.79
N GLU A 463 -0.30 22.32 9.97
CA GLU A 463 -0.44 22.40 8.50
C GLU A 463 -1.41 21.34 7.97
N GLU A 464 -1.33 20.09 8.44
CA GLU A 464 -2.25 19.05 8.00
C GLU A 464 -3.67 19.28 8.47
N ILE A 465 -3.87 19.59 9.75
CA ILE A 465 -5.19 19.86 10.34
C ILE A 465 -5.85 21.05 9.65
N LYS A 466 -5.08 22.07 9.26
CA LYS A 466 -5.59 23.19 8.45
C LYS A 466 -6.08 22.73 7.07
N GLN A 467 -5.39 21.81 6.41
CA GLN A 467 -5.86 21.27 5.12
C GLN A 467 -7.09 20.36 5.29
N LEU A 468 -7.14 19.54 6.36
CA LEU A 468 -8.33 18.77 6.71
C LEU A 468 -9.53 19.69 6.98
N ALA A 469 -9.31 20.79 7.71
CA ALA A 469 -10.33 21.79 8.01
C ALA A 469 -10.95 22.44 6.78
N ARG A 470 -10.21 22.51 5.67
CA ARG A 470 -10.64 23.02 4.37
C ARG A 470 -11.34 21.94 3.55
N ALA A 471 -10.73 20.75 3.45
CA ALA A 471 -11.19 19.68 2.58
C ALA A 471 -12.44 18.95 3.13
N VAL A 472 -12.64 18.92 4.45
CA VAL A 472 -13.82 18.30 5.07
C VAL A 472 -14.99 19.27 5.12
N ARG A 473 -16.15 18.83 4.61
CA ARG A 473 -17.38 19.64 4.61
C ARG A 473 -17.86 19.94 6.04
N LYS A 474 -18.65 21.00 6.20
CA LYS A 474 -19.38 21.28 7.44
C LYS A 474 -20.24 20.07 7.85
N GLY A 475 -20.17 19.66 9.11
CA GLY A 475 -20.80 18.43 9.62
C GLY A 475 -20.10 17.12 9.22
N GLY A 476 -19.00 17.19 8.46
CA GLY A 476 -18.12 16.06 8.18
C GLY A 476 -17.24 15.72 9.38
N TYR A 477 -16.59 14.54 9.32
CA TYR A 477 -15.84 13.99 10.44
C TYR A 477 -14.38 13.68 10.08
N VAL A 478 -13.48 13.86 11.04
CA VAL A 478 -12.10 13.33 11.01
C VAL A 478 -11.93 12.38 12.19
N PHE A 479 -11.35 11.21 11.96
CA PHE A 479 -11.14 10.16 12.95
C PHE A 479 -9.65 9.82 13.05
N TRP A 480 -9.16 9.64 14.28
CA TRP A 480 -7.79 9.23 14.55
C TRP A 480 -7.72 8.40 15.83
N ARG A 481 -6.72 7.53 15.90
CA ARG A 481 -6.33 6.82 17.12
C ARG A 481 -5.01 7.40 17.63
N SER A 482 -4.70 7.22 18.91
CA SER A 482 -3.43 7.72 19.46
C SER A 482 -2.83 6.78 20.50
N SER A 483 -1.51 6.79 20.61
CA SER A 483 -0.78 6.18 21.72
C SER A 483 -0.96 6.92 23.05
N ALA A 484 -1.46 8.16 23.02
CA ALA A 484 -1.85 8.92 24.20
C ALA A 484 -3.36 8.82 24.46
N ARG A 485 -3.77 8.90 25.73
CA ARG A 485 -5.19 8.99 26.13
C ARG A 485 -5.79 10.35 25.78
N CYS A 486 -5.00 11.42 25.89
CA CYS A 486 -5.40 12.78 25.53
C CYS A 486 -4.30 13.45 24.68
N PRO A 487 -4.28 13.23 23.36
CA PRO A 487 -3.24 13.80 22.51
C PRO A 487 -3.34 15.33 22.42
N TRP A 488 -2.18 16.00 22.42
CA TRP A 488 -2.06 17.47 22.42
C TRP A 488 -2.71 18.12 21.21
N TYR A 489 -2.75 17.44 20.06
CA TYR A 489 -3.30 17.94 18.81
C TYR A 489 -4.85 18.00 18.80
N ASN A 490 -5.53 17.49 19.84
CA ASN A 490 -6.96 17.74 20.05
C ASN A 490 -7.25 19.26 20.07
N ASN A 491 -6.40 20.04 20.73
CA ASN A 491 -6.54 21.49 20.80
C ASN A 491 -6.28 22.16 19.44
N VAL A 492 -5.45 21.55 18.58
CA VAL A 492 -5.18 22.05 17.22
C VAL A 492 -6.40 21.84 16.33
N PHE A 493 -7.09 20.70 16.43
CA PHE A 493 -8.39 20.51 15.78
C PHE A 493 -9.41 21.55 16.24
N VAL A 494 -9.52 21.81 17.54
CA VAL A 494 -10.43 22.86 18.07
C VAL A 494 -10.07 24.24 17.51
N LYS A 495 -8.79 24.61 17.49
CA LYS A 495 -8.28 25.86 16.89
C LYS A 495 -8.71 26.03 15.42
N HIS A 496 -8.82 24.94 14.66
CA HIS A 496 -9.19 24.95 13.24
C HIS A 496 -10.68 24.68 12.96
N GLY A 497 -11.54 24.91 13.95
CA GLY A 497 -12.99 24.92 13.77
C GLY A 497 -13.58 23.52 13.74
N PHE A 498 -13.09 22.63 14.61
CA PHE A 498 -13.70 21.34 14.88
C PHE A 498 -14.20 21.25 16.33
N ALA A 499 -15.30 20.53 16.55
CA ALA A 499 -15.64 20.00 17.87
C ALA A 499 -15.00 18.60 18.02
N VAL A 500 -14.25 18.37 19.10
CA VAL A 500 -13.51 17.12 19.30
C VAL A 500 -14.13 16.32 20.44
N ASP A 501 -14.54 15.08 20.14
CA ASP A 501 -15.13 14.14 21.08
C ASP A 501 -14.26 12.89 21.19
N PRO A 502 -13.94 12.40 22.41
CA PRO A 502 -13.41 11.06 22.57
C PRO A 502 -14.51 10.03 22.26
N ILE A 503 -14.20 9.06 21.41
CA ILE A 503 -15.06 7.89 21.19
C ILE A 503 -14.80 6.88 22.29
N CYS A 504 -13.53 6.59 22.54
CA CYS A 504 -13.11 5.75 23.67
C CYS A 504 -11.70 6.13 24.12
N ILE A 505 -11.45 5.97 25.42
CA ILE A 505 -10.15 6.20 26.06
C ILE A 505 -9.87 5.00 26.95
N ARG A 506 -8.67 4.44 26.83
CA ARG A 506 -8.25 3.30 27.65
C ARG A 506 -8.08 3.75 29.08
N GLU A 507 -8.63 2.97 29.99
CA GLU A 507 -8.35 3.06 31.42
C GLU A 507 -7.25 2.05 31.78
N PRO A 508 -6.01 2.49 32.11
CA PRO A 508 -4.93 1.59 32.46
C PRO A 508 -5.30 0.68 33.64
N GLY A 509 -5.00 -0.62 33.55
CA GLY A 509 -5.33 -1.60 34.58
C GLY A 509 -6.81 -2.01 34.68
N SER A 510 -7.71 -1.44 33.88
CA SER A 510 -9.13 -1.84 33.87
C SER A 510 -9.35 -3.28 33.36
N GLY A 511 -8.42 -3.79 32.56
CA GLY A 511 -8.55 -5.06 31.86
C GLY A 511 -9.56 -5.03 30.70
N VAL A 512 -10.21 -3.89 30.43
CA VAL A 512 -11.19 -3.73 29.35
C VAL A 512 -10.48 -3.21 28.09
N PRO A 513 -10.41 -4.01 27.01
CA PRO A 513 -9.79 -3.57 25.76
C PRO A 513 -10.69 -2.60 25.00
N LEU A 514 -10.09 -1.66 24.28
CA LEU A 514 -10.85 -0.73 23.42
C LEU A 514 -11.43 -1.43 22.18
N ASP A 515 -10.69 -2.37 21.63
CA ASP A 515 -11.03 -3.13 20.44
C ASP A 515 -10.23 -4.46 20.40
N ARG A 516 -10.35 -5.23 19.32
CA ARG A 516 -9.68 -6.53 19.18
C ARG A 516 -8.18 -6.45 18.94
N VAL A 517 -7.67 -5.26 18.67
CA VAL A 517 -6.24 -4.96 18.52
C VAL A 517 -5.66 -4.42 19.82
N ASN A 518 -6.38 -3.53 20.49
CA ASN A 518 -6.03 -2.90 21.75
C ASN A 518 -4.58 -2.37 21.78
N MET A 519 -4.11 -1.74 20.70
CA MET A 519 -2.79 -1.08 20.65
C MET A 519 -2.88 0.42 21.01
N TYR A 520 -4.00 1.07 20.71
CA TYR A 520 -4.13 2.50 20.94
C TYR A 520 -4.71 2.81 22.32
N ALA A 521 -4.28 3.93 22.91
CA ALA A 521 -4.76 4.41 24.19
C ALA A 521 -6.06 5.22 24.05
N SER A 522 -6.39 5.68 22.84
CA SER A 522 -7.63 6.40 22.58
C SER A 522 -8.06 6.34 21.11
N PHE A 523 -9.34 6.64 20.88
CA PHE A 523 -9.96 6.85 19.58
C PHE A 523 -10.83 8.10 19.65
N TYR A 524 -10.68 9.01 18.69
CA TYR A 524 -11.32 10.33 18.71
C TYR A 524 -12.04 10.64 17.39
N ARG A 525 -13.00 11.55 17.48
CA ARG A 525 -13.72 12.17 16.36
C ARG A 525 -13.61 13.69 16.46
N ALA A 526 -13.29 14.34 15.35
CA ALA A 526 -13.48 15.78 15.15
C ALA A 526 -14.63 16.03 14.17
N THR A 527 -15.63 16.80 14.59
CA THR A 527 -16.75 17.25 13.76
C THR A 527 -16.51 18.66 13.25
N LYS A 528 -16.56 18.86 11.93
CA LYS A 528 -16.35 20.19 11.34
C LYS A 528 -17.54 21.10 11.63
N LEU A 529 -17.28 22.24 12.29
CA LEU A 529 -18.30 23.18 12.80
C LEU A 529 -18.92 24.10 11.75
#